data_AF-A0A945I1F5-F1
#
_entry.id   AF-A0A945I1F5-F1
#
_cell.length_a   1.000
_cell.length_b   1.000
_cell.length_c   1.000
_cell.angle_alpha   90.00
_cell.angle_beta   90.00
_cell.angle_gamma   90.00
#
_symmetry.space_group_name_H-M   'P 1'
#
loop_
_entity.id
_entity.type
_entity.pdbx_description
1 polymer ?
#
loop_
_entity_poly.entity_id
_entity_poly.type
_entity_poly.pdbx_seq_one_letter_code
_entity_poly.pdbx_strand_id
1 'polypeptide(L)'
;FKAFNLSDGTVEVGGGLGHALGEAGEYELAKEIADFYDEASKTKYLPACQLAFIHLGIGENDKAMSLLEQAYEEKSWFLQFMQIEHWYDPIRNTARFKILENKMNFPK
;
A
#
# COMPACT_ATOMS: atom_id res chain seq x y z
N PHE A 1 13.00 -11.13 -5.38
CA PHE A 1 12.37 -12.47 -5.42
C PHE A 1 12.86 -13.49 -4.37
N LYS A 2 14.14 -13.56 -3.95
CA LYS A 2 14.60 -14.61 -3.00
C LYS A 2 13.82 -14.64 -1.66
N ALA A 3 13.66 -13.49 -1.00
CA ALA A 3 12.91 -13.41 0.27
C ALA A 3 11.43 -13.77 0.09
N PHE A 4 10.81 -13.30 -1.00
CA PHE A 4 9.44 -13.60 -1.37
C PHE A 4 9.19 -15.11 -1.53
N ASN A 5 10.08 -15.81 -2.23
CA ASN A 5 9.96 -17.25 -2.41
C ASN A 5 10.18 -18.03 -1.11
N LEU A 6 11.05 -17.55 -0.22
CA LEU A 6 11.32 -18.19 1.08
C LEU A 6 10.21 -17.95 2.11
N SER A 7 9.41 -16.89 1.93
CA SER A 7 8.26 -16.58 2.79
C SER A 7 6.94 -17.08 2.22
N ASP A 8 6.97 -17.90 1.16
CA ASP A 8 5.77 -18.33 0.42
C ASP A 8 4.87 -17.15 -0.02
N GLY A 9 5.49 -15.99 -0.29
CA GLY A 9 4.78 -14.79 -0.71
C GLY A 9 3.90 -14.16 0.38
N THR A 10 4.34 -14.20 1.64
CA THR A 10 3.66 -13.41 2.71
C THR A 10 3.43 -11.97 2.26
N VAL A 11 2.27 -11.43 2.64
CA VAL A 11 1.83 -10.11 2.16
C VAL A 11 2.78 -8.99 2.54
N GLU A 12 3.47 -9.09 3.68
CA GLU A 12 4.46 -8.10 4.09
C GLU A 12 5.70 -8.12 3.19
N VAL A 13 6.19 -9.30 2.81
CA VAL A 13 7.38 -9.44 1.96
C VAL A 13 7.05 -9.09 0.51
N GLY A 14 5.87 -9.48 0.02
CA GLY A 14 5.44 -9.12 -1.33
C GLY A 14 4.98 -7.68 -1.46
N GLY A 15 4.39 -7.09 -0.42
CA GLY A 15 4.09 -5.66 -0.35
C GLY A 15 5.33 -4.82 -0.57
N GLY A 16 6.39 -5.11 0.19
CA GLY A 16 7.70 -4.46 0.00
C GLY A 16 8.35 -4.74 -1.35
N LEU A 17 8.23 -5.96 -1.87
CA LEU A 17 8.76 -6.30 -3.21
C LEU A 17 8.04 -5.50 -4.31
N GLY A 18 6.71 -5.47 -4.29
CA GLY A 18 5.90 -4.77 -5.28
C GLY A 18 6.16 -3.25 -5.24
N HIS A 19 6.22 -2.66 -4.05
CA HIS A 19 6.55 -1.25 -3.88
C HIS A 19 7.94 -0.91 -4.46
N ALA A 20 8.97 -1.68 -4.06
CA ALA A 20 10.34 -1.43 -4.50
C ALA A 20 10.53 -1.63 -6.02
N LEU A 21 9.83 -2.60 -6.63
CA LEU A 21 9.83 -2.78 -8.08
C LEU A 21 9.19 -1.56 -8.78
N GLY A 22 8.09 -1.04 -8.24
CA GLY A 22 7.43 0.16 -8.77
C GLY A 22 8.34 1.38 -8.71
N GLU A 23 8.97 1.65 -7.56
CA GLU A 23 9.92 2.76 -7.41
C GLU A 23 11.15 2.64 -8.31
N ALA A 24 11.58 1.40 -8.61
CA ALA A 24 12.68 1.13 -9.54
C ALA A 24 12.28 1.31 -11.02
N GLY A 25 11.01 1.58 -11.33
CA GLY A 25 10.50 1.71 -12.70
C GLY A 25 10.22 0.36 -13.38
N GLU A 26 10.31 -0.76 -12.64
CA GLU A 26 9.99 -2.10 -13.12
C GLU A 26 8.48 -2.35 -13.09
N TYR A 27 7.73 -1.50 -13.81
CA TYR A 27 6.27 -1.42 -13.75
C TYR A 27 5.58 -2.77 -13.97
N GLU A 28 5.99 -3.53 -14.99
CA GLU A 28 5.35 -4.81 -15.31
C GLU A 28 5.50 -5.82 -14.16
N LEU A 29 6.70 -5.94 -13.57
CA LEU A 29 6.94 -6.83 -12.45
C LEU A 29 6.20 -6.38 -11.18
N ALA A 30 6.14 -5.08 -10.94
CA ALA A 30 5.39 -4.53 -9.81
C ALA A 30 3.88 -4.78 -9.99
N LYS A 31 3.38 -4.63 -11.21
CA LYS A 31 1.99 -4.88 -11.57
C LYS A 31 1.61 -6.35 -11.43
N GLU A 32 2.48 -7.28 -11.83
CA GLU A 32 2.28 -8.72 -11.59
C GLU A 32 2.10 -9.04 -10.09
N ILE A 33 2.91 -8.41 -9.23
CA ILE A 33 2.77 -8.56 -7.77
C ILE A 33 1.45 -7.97 -7.28
N ALA A 34 1.07 -6.78 -7.75
CA ALA A 34 -0.20 -6.15 -7.39
C ALA A 34 -1.40 -7.01 -7.78
N ASP A 35 -1.44 -7.48 -9.03
CA ASP A 35 -2.54 -8.28 -9.56
C ASP A 35 -2.63 -9.65 -8.87
N PHE A 36 -1.49 -10.25 -8.51
CA PHE A 36 -1.45 -11.47 -7.69
C PHE A 36 -2.14 -11.27 -6.34
N TYR A 37 -1.82 -10.17 -5.64
CA TYR A 37 -2.43 -9.90 -4.33
C TYR A 37 -3.87 -9.41 -4.43
N ASP A 38 -4.24 -8.68 -5.48
CA ASP A 38 -5.64 -8.33 -5.77
C ASP A 38 -6.49 -9.59 -5.94
N GLU A 39 -6.02 -10.58 -6.71
CA GLU A 39 -6.74 -11.83 -6.91
C GLU A 39 -6.83 -12.65 -5.61
N ALA A 40 -5.72 -12.75 -4.88
CA ALA A 40 -5.68 -13.43 -3.59
C ALA A 40 -6.65 -12.79 -2.57
N SER A 41 -6.84 -11.47 -2.62
CA SER A 41 -7.71 -10.72 -1.68
C SER A 41 -9.19 -11.09 -1.80
N LYS A 42 -9.60 -11.64 -2.95
CA LYS A 42 -10.98 -12.10 -3.18
C LYS A 42 -11.35 -13.34 -2.35
N THR A 43 -10.37 -14.11 -1.92
CA THR A 43 -10.59 -15.39 -1.21
C THR A 43 -9.91 -15.47 0.15
N LYS A 44 -8.94 -14.58 0.42
CA LYS A 44 -8.19 -14.52 1.67
C LYS A 44 -8.15 -13.08 2.17
N TYR A 45 -8.16 -12.91 3.49
CA TYR A 45 -7.92 -11.59 4.06
C TYR A 45 -6.50 -11.12 3.75
N LEU A 46 -6.39 -9.95 3.13
CA LEU A 46 -5.15 -9.23 2.90
C LEU A 46 -5.35 -7.80 3.39
N PRO A 47 -4.47 -7.26 4.27
CA PRO A 47 -4.64 -5.90 4.77
C PRO A 47 -4.63 -4.87 3.65
N ALA A 48 -5.65 -4.01 3.60
CA ALA A 48 -5.79 -3.02 2.53
C ALA A 48 -4.56 -2.08 2.43
N CYS A 49 -3.89 -1.82 3.57
CA CYS A 49 -2.68 -1.00 3.59
C CYS A 49 -1.50 -1.61 2.84
N GLN A 50 -1.37 -2.95 2.78
CA GLN A 50 -0.29 -3.61 2.03
C GLN A 50 -0.52 -3.51 0.52
N LEU A 51 -1.78 -3.67 0.08
CA LEU A 51 -2.17 -3.42 -1.31
C LEU A 51 -1.92 -1.96 -1.69
N ALA A 52 -2.34 -1.02 -0.81
CA ALA A 52 -2.10 0.41 -1.03
C ALA A 52 -0.61 0.70 -1.21
N PHE A 53 0.24 0.07 -0.39
CA PHE A 53 1.69 0.24 -0.45
C PHE A 53 2.26 -0.16 -1.82
N ILE A 54 1.85 -1.30 -2.37
CA ILE A 54 2.26 -1.72 -3.73
C ILE A 54 1.80 -0.68 -4.77
N HIS A 55 0.53 -0.28 -4.73
CA HIS A 55 -0.02 0.68 -5.69
C HIS A 55 0.62 2.07 -5.62
N LEU A 56 1.09 2.51 -4.45
CA LEU A 56 1.88 3.74 -4.31
C LEU A 56 3.20 3.65 -5.06
N GLY A 57 3.92 2.51 -4.97
CA GLY A 57 5.17 2.31 -5.68
C GLY A 57 4.99 2.30 -7.19
N ILE A 58 3.86 1.77 -7.68
CA ILE A 58 3.53 1.70 -9.11
C ILE A 58 3.02 3.04 -9.65
N GLY A 59 2.58 3.95 -8.78
CA GLY A 59 1.98 5.24 -9.16
C GLY A 59 0.47 5.18 -9.44
N GLU A 60 -0.21 4.09 -9.11
CA GLU A 60 -1.67 3.96 -9.18
C GLU A 60 -2.35 4.65 -7.97
N ASN A 61 -2.09 5.96 -7.84
CA ASN A 61 -2.40 6.78 -6.66
C ASN A 61 -3.88 6.80 -6.26
N ASP A 62 -4.80 6.84 -7.22
CA ASP A 62 -6.24 6.84 -6.93
C ASP A 62 -6.70 5.53 -6.29
N LYS A 63 -6.16 4.40 -6.76
CA LYS A 63 -6.42 3.07 -6.19
C LYS A 63 -5.78 2.94 -4.82
N ALA A 64 -4.53 3.38 -4.67
CA ALA A 64 -3.87 3.44 -3.38
C ALA A 64 -4.68 4.25 -2.35
N MET A 65 -5.19 5.43 -2.72
CA MET A 65 -6.02 6.24 -1.83
C MET A 65 -7.30 5.51 -1.38
N SER A 66 -8.00 4.82 -2.28
CA SER A 66 -9.19 4.05 -1.92
C SER A 66 -8.88 2.91 -0.95
N LEU A 67 -7.73 2.25 -1.14
CA LEU A 67 -7.26 1.21 -0.22
C LEU A 67 -6.82 1.77 1.13
N LEU A 68 -6.25 2.98 1.20
CA LEU A 68 -5.94 3.64 2.47
C LEU A 68 -7.20 4.08 3.23
N GLU A 69 -8.24 4.53 2.52
CA GLU A 69 -9.55 4.80 3.12
C GLU A 69 -10.17 3.51 3.68
N GLN A 70 -10.06 2.38 2.98
CA GLN A 70 -10.46 1.07 3.52
C GLN A 70 -9.61 0.67 4.74
N ALA A 71 -8.29 0.87 4.69
CA ALA A 71 -7.38 0.57 5.79
C ALA A 71 -7.73 1.35 7.07
N TYR A 72 -8.34 2.53 6.94
CA TYR A 72 -8.85 3.31 8.06
C TYR A 72 -10.07 2.67 8.71
N GLU A 73 -11.03 2.19 7.90
CA GLU A 73 -12.18 1.43 8.41
C GLU A 73 -11.73 0.12 9.08
N GLU A 74 -10.66 -0.50 8.56
CA GLU A 74 -10.00 -1.67 9.16
C GLU A 74 -9.18 -1.35 10.42
N LYS A 75 -9.02 -0.07 10.79
CA LYS A 75 -8.18 0.40 11.90
C LYS A 75 -6.74 -0.10 11.81
N SER A 76 -6.20 -0.09 10.59
CA SER A 76 -4.84 -0.56 10.33
C SER A 76 -3.79 0.30 11.05
N TRP A 77 -2.90 -0.37 11.80
CA TRP A 77 -1.77 0.27 12.47
C TRP A 77 -0.82 0.98 11.49
N PHE A 78 -0.81 0.58 10.22
CA PHE A 78 0.05 1.15 9.18
C PHE A 78 -0.21 2.65 8.95
N LEU A 79 -1.45 3.10 9.17
CA LEU A 79 -1.82 4.52 9.02
C LEU A 79 -1.18 5.42 10.08
N GLN A 80 -0.65 4.86 11.18
CA GLN A 80 0.04 5.64 12.20
C GLN A 80 1.26 6.39 11.64
N PHE A 81 1.87 5.89 10.57
CA PHE A 81 3.07 6.47 9.98
C PHE A 81 2.81 7.47 8.85
N MET A 82 1.54 7.80 8.58
CA MET A 82 1.18 8.61 7.41
C MET A 82 1.77 10.03 7.38
N GLN A 83 2.12 10.58 8.55
CA GLN A 83 2.73 11.89 8.65
C GLN A 83 4.24 11.90 8.32
N ILE A 84 4.92 10.76 8.44
CA ILE A 84 6.39 10.70 8.41
C ILE A 84 6.95 9.90 7.23
N GLU A 85 6.25 8.86 6.76
CA GLU A 85 6.79 7.97 5.74
C GLU A 85 6.70 8.59 4.35
N HIS A 86 7.80 8.55 3.59
CA HIS A 86 7.90 9.18 2.27
C HIS A 86 7.04 8.51 1.20
N TRP A 87 6.63 7.26 1.40
CA TRP A 87 5.86 6.53 0.39
C TRP A 87 4.49 7.16 0.13
N TYR A 88 4.02 8.04 1.03
CA TYR A 88 2.80 8.82 0.85
C TYR A 88 3.00 10.11 0.07
N ASP A 89 4.24 10.53 -0.23
CA ASP A 89 4.53 11.81 -0.89
C ASP A 89 3.76 12.04 -2.19
N PRO A 90 3.55 11.04 -3.07
CA PRO A 90 2.75 11.21 -4.29
C PRO A 90 1.31 11.64 -4.05
N ILE A 91 0.74 11.30 -2.88
CA ILE A 91 -0.66 11.56 -2.52
C ILE A 91 -0.81 12.55 -1.37
N ARG A 92 0.30 12.96 -0.72
CA ARG A 92 0.31 13.75 0.52
C ARG A 92 -0.45 15.07 0.42
N ASN A 93 -0.42 15.70 -0.75
CA ASN A 93 -1.08 16.99 -0.99
C ASN A 93 -2.49 16.87 -1.56
N THR A 94 -3.02 15.66 -1.73
CA THR A 94 -4.39 15.46 -2.22
C THR A 94 -5.42 15.76 -1.13
N ALA A 95 -6.60 16.22 -1.55
CA ALA A 95 -7.70 16.49 -0.62
C ALA A 95 -8.12 15.23 0.15
N ARG A 96 -8.18 14.06 -0.52
CA ARG A 96 -8.54 12.79 0.10
C ARG A 96 -7.54 12.37 1.18
N PHE A 97 -6.23 12.53 0.92
CA PHE A 97 -5.20 12.25 1.93
C PHE A 97 -5.32 13.16 3.16
N LYS A 98 -5.56 14.46 2.96
CA LYS A 98 -5.74 15.41 4.08
C LYS A 98 -6.99 15.13 4.90
N ILE A 99 -8.08 14.71 4.27
CA ILE A 99 -9.29 14.27 4.99
C ILE A 99 -8.98 13.03 5.84
N LEU A 100 -8.28 12.05 5.27
CA LEU A 100 -7.89 10.83 5.97
C LEU A 100 -6.94 11.13 7.15
N GLU A 101 -5.94 11.97 6.95
CA GLU A 101 -4.99 12.42 7.98
C GLU A 101 -5.71 13.10 9.15
N ASN A 102 -6.69 13.97 8.86
CA ASN A 102 -7.48 14.62 9.89
C ASN A 102 -8.35 13.63 10.70
N LYS A 103 -8.89 12.59 10.04
CA LYS A 103 -9.68 11.54 10.72
C LYS A 103 -8.84 10.75 11.73
N MET A 104 -7.54 10.59 11.50
CA MET A 104 -6.65 9.88 12.43
C MET A 104 -6.46 10.60 13.77
N ASN A 105 -6.78 11.90 13.85
CA ASN A 105 -6.75 12.69 15.08
C ASN A 105 -5.40 12.58 15.83
N PHE A 106 -4.29 12.73 15.11
CA PHE A 106 -2.95 12.70 15.68
C PHE A 106 -2.77 13.77 16.76
N PRO A 107 -2.02 13.47 17.84
CA PRO A 107 -1.68 14.47 18.84
C PRO A 107 -0.83 15.59 18.21
N LYS A 108 -1.03 16.81 18.72
CA LYS A 108 -0.22 17.99 18.36
C LYS A 108 1.11 18.00 19.09
#